data_AF-A0A328DYP3-F1
#
_entry.id   AF-A0A328DYP3-F1
#
_cell.length_a   1.000
_cell.length_b   1.000
_cell.length_c   1.000
_cell.angle_alpha   90.00
_cell.angle_beta   90.00
_cell.angle_gamma   90.00
#
_symmetry.space_group_name_H-M   'P 1'
#
loop_
_entity.id
_entity.type
_entity.pdbx_description
1 polymer ?
#
loop_
_entity_poly.entity_id
_entity_poly.type
_entity_poly.pdbx_seq_one_letter_code
_entity_poly.pdbx_strand_id
1 'polypeptide(L)'
;MMPLKGRGKFLGQFTDLSVDVVLGNTVYKRDNYDMNFVLNPGPYLQGEDEFKEEFLASANKLEKRGKREGSLQEIELAGVKYFHHGDLKEFTHDTKQKNLLGKTLFGRILRGRDSNGNEIIIKTWDVYAPISRVMVLHPYALCDEVAFLTKDERLGGFGRHQNLPNLVGYTFDNTFAVIYQMNIKNSLQSMLDSDELDWNTRLDIAIQVAKLIMDFHSRLVPVGGIDVSNMLIDEEWNVKLCEFGLRSHVGVAETRRITWVYTGGSYAAYIPEVNCSGGKFVLKSDIYAFGIFLMELICKVKPTAAEDLWEGRMGWFLQGWAIRHMDTPGINFVDPSLTDDLEDGIEITNLVKLCFQEDLHSRPSAAHLLKVLEKVKQRAANKKPKLI
;
A
#
# COMPACT_ATOMS: atom_id res chain seq x y z
N MET A 1 16.13 37.69 41.70
CA MET A 1 16.53 36.94 40.48
C MET A 1 16.20 35.46 40.68
N MET A 2 15.46 34.89 39.72
CA MET A 2 15.21 33.47 39.41
C MET A 2 16.53 32.69 39.09
N PRO A 3 16.57 31.34 38.93
CA PRO A 3 15.55 30.41 38.36
C PRO A 3 15.25 29.13 39.21
N LEU A 4 13.99 28.70 39.36
CA LEU A 4 13.07 27.87 38.52
C LEU A 4 13.15 26.34 38.76
N LYS A 5 11.99 25.85 39.22
CA LYS A 5 11.59 24.48 39.61
C LYS A 5 11.36 23.56 38.41
N GLY A 6 11.52 22.25 38.66
CA GLY A 6 10.53 21.24 38.27
C GLY A 6 10.68 20.58 36.89
N ARG A 7 11.43 19.46 36.83
CA ARG A 7 11.11 18.37 35.90
C ARG A 7 10.55 17.21 36.72
N GLY A 8 9.23 17.12 36.78
CA GLY A 8 8.54 15.95 37.32
C GLY A 8 8.84 14.74 36.44
N LYS A 9 9.43 13.69 37.02
CA LYS A 9 9.37 12.33 36.48
C LYS A 9 7.92 11.87 36.62
N PHE A 10 7.24 11.60 35.52
CA PHE A 10 6.01 10.82 35.54
C PHE A 10 6.40 9.33 35.47
N LEU A 11 6.39 8.67 36.63
CA LEU A 11 6.25 7.22 36.76
C LEU A 11 4.76 6.92 36.57
N GLY A 12 4.36 6.57 35.35
CA GLY A 12 3.09 5.91 35.10
C GLY A 12 3.35 4.42 34.95
N GLN A 13 3.03 3.65 35.98
CA GLN A 13 2.91 2.20 35.87
C GLN A 13 1.71 1.89 34.96
N PHE A 14 1.97 1.41 33.74
CA PHE A 14 1.00 0.60 33.01
C PHE A 14 1.06 -0.81 33.61
N THR A 15 0.38 -1.02 34.73
CA THR A 15 0.04 -2.37 35.16
C THR A 15 -1.18 -2.81 34.36
N ASP A 16 -1.02 -3.93 33.66
CA ASP A 16 -2.05 -4.72 32.97
C ASP A 16 -2.42 -4.39 31.50
N LEU A 17 -1.41 -4.39 30.63
CA LEU A 17 -1.54 -5.00 29.29
C LEU A 17 -0.67 -6.26 29.20
N SER A 18 -0.69 -7.11 30.23
CA SER A 18 -0.15 -8.47 30.13
C SER A 18 -1.20 -9.38 29.52
N VAL A 19 -1.26 -9.40 28.19
CA VAL A 19 -1.75 -10.60 27.50
C VAL A 19 -0.50 -11.34 27.04
N ASP A 20 -0.04 -12.25 27.90
CA ASP A 20 0.91 -13.29 27.51
C ASP A 20 0.35 -13.97 26.25
N VAL A 21 1.06 -13.85 25.12
CA VAL A 21 0.61 -14.46 23.86
C VAL A 21 0.95 -15.93 23.92
N VAL A 22 -0.09 -16.76 23.99
CA VAL A 22 0.02 -18.22 23.95
C VAL A 22 -0.16 -18.69 22.49
N LEU A 23 0.89 -19.27 21.91
CA LEU A 23 0.83 -19.97 20.62
C LEU A 23 1.06 -21.46 20.87
N GLY A 24 -0.01 -22.25 20.79
CA GLY A 24 0.00 -23.65 21.21
C GLY A 24 0.21 -23.77 22.73
N ASN A 25 1.25 -24.49 23.17
CA ASN A 25 1.61 -24.63 24.58
C ASN A 25 2.73 -23.67 25.03
N THR A 26 3.12 -22.70 24.20
CA THR A 26 4.28 -21.84 24.46
C THR A 26 3.85 -20.40 24.73
N VAL A 27 4.38 -19.82 25.81
CA VAL A 27 4.08 -18.47 26.31
C VAL A 27 5.26 -17.54 26.05
N TYR A 28 5.02 -16.39 25.43
CA TYR A 28 6.04 -15.38 25.14
C TYR A 28 5.91 -14.15 26.04
N LYS A 29 6.95 -13.84 26.83
CA LYS A 29 7.03 -12.67 27.74
C LYS A 29 7.94 -11.57 27.17
N ARG A 30 7.64 -10.30 27.45
CA ARG A 30 8.37 -9.13 26.92
C ARG A 30 9.26 -8.48 27.97
N ASP A 31 10.57 -8.43 27.73
CA ASP A 31 11.54 -7.68 28.54
C ASP A 31 11.77 -6.24 28.06
N ASN A 32 12.12 -5.38 29.02
CA ASN A 32 12.25 -3.92 29.01
C ASN A 32 13.02 -3.30 27.83
N TYR A 33 12.36 -2.40 27.08
CA TYR A 33 13.03 -1.39 26.25
C TYR A 33 12.26 -0.06 26.33
N ASP A 34 12.90 0.98 26.88
CA ASP A 34 12.45 2.38 26.84
C ASP A 34 12.77 3.00 25.48
N MET A 35 11.76 3.43 24.71
CA MET A 35 11.94 4.16 23.44
C MET A 35 11.08 5.43 23.43
N ASN A 36 11.72 6.60 23.33
CA ASN A 36 11.06 7.88 23.11
C ASN A 36 10.87 8.10 21.60
N PHE A 37 9.61 8.17 21.14
CA PHE A 37 9.27 8.53 19.76
C PHE A 37 8.82 9.99 19.72
N VAL A 38 9.39 10.79 18.81
CA VAL A 38 8.80 12.06 18.39
C VAL A 38 8.00 11.76 17.13
N LEU A 39 6.68 11.87 17.18
CA LEU A 39 5.74 11.68 16.06
C LEU A 39 5.62 13.01 15.30
N ASN A 40 5.49 12.96 13.97
CA ASN A 40 5.46 14.14 13.12
C ASN A 40 4.43 13.89 12.01
N PRO A 41 3.46 14.79 11.77
CA PRO A 41 2.50 14.68 10.69
C PRO A 41 3.11 14.33 9.32
N GLY A 42 2.38 13.54 8.52
CA GLY A 42 2.70 13.32 7.11
C GLY A 42 2.71 14.63 6.30
N PRO A 43 3.19 14.61 5.04
CA PRO A 43 3.44 15.82 4.26
C PRO A 43 2.16 16.61 3.92
N TYR A 44 1.00 15.96 3.90
CA TYR A 44 -0.30 16.59 3.66
C TYR A 44 -0.78 17.43 4.86
N LEU A 45 -0.13 17.28 6.01
CA LEU A 45 -0.41 18.02 7.23
C LEU A 45 0.69 19.08 7.48
N GLN A 46 1.30 19.66 6.44
CA GLN A 46 2.38 20.65 6.58
C GLN A 46 1.98 22.14 6.36
N GLY A 47 0.71 22.46 6.05
CA GLY A 47 0.21 23.86 5.91
C GLY A 47 -0.17 24.56 7.23
N GLU A 48 -0.58 25.84 7.22
CA GLU A 48 -1.11 26.58 8.39
C GLU A 48 -2.60 26.86 8.22
N ASP A 49 -3.44 25.82 8.15
CA ASP A 49 -4.90 25.94 8.08
C ASP A 49 -5.55 25.49 9.40
N GLU A 50 -6.58 26.22 9.85
CA GLU A 50 -7.39 25.92 11.05
C GLU A 50 -7.89 24.46 11.06
N PHE A 51 -8.21 23.94 9.87
CA PHE A 51 -8.64 22.56 9.66
C PHE A 51 -7.55 21.52 9.94
N LYS A 52 -6.27 21.84 9.68
CA LYS A 52 -5.15 20.95 10.00
C LYS A 52 -4.97 20.84 11.51
N GLU A 53 -5.17 21.92 12.26
CA GLU A 53 -5.12 21.84 13.72
C GLU A 53 -6.22 20.94 14.26
N GLU A 54 -7.42 21.01 13.70
CA GLU A 54 -8.52 20.11 14.03
C GLU A 54 -8.20 18.65 13.69
N PHE A 55 -7.66 18.40 12.49
CA PHE A 55 -7.25 17.06 12.06
C PHE A 55 -6.11 16.49 12.93
N LEU A 56 -5.09 17.28 13.23
CA LEU A 56 -4.01 16.92 14.14
C LEU A 56 -4.51 16.71 15.56
N ALA A 57 -5.45 17.53 16.03
CA ALA A 57 -6.08 17.34 17.32
C ALA A 57 -6.84 16.01 17.35
N SER A 58 -7.55 15.67 16.27
CA SER A 58 -8.26 14.40 16.12
C SER A 58 -7.29 13.20 16.06
N ALA A 59 -6.20 13.27 15.28
CA ALA A 59 -5.15 12.25 15.26
C ALA A 59 -4.46 12.06 16.62
N ASN A 60 -4.13 13.16 17.30
CA ASN A 60 -3.57 13.14 18.66
C ASN A 60 -4.57 12.58 19.69
N LYS A 61 -5.88 12.87 19.53
CA LYS A 61 -6.94 12.27 20.36
C LYS A 61 -7.01 10.76 20.13
N LEU A 62 -6.92 10.29 18.89
CA LEU A 62 -6.85 8.86 18.56
C LEU A 62 -5.66 8.17 19.23
N GLU A 63 -4.47 8.76 19.14
CA GLU A 63 -3.26 8.22 19.77
C GLU A 63 -3.36 8.19 21.31
N LYS A 64 -3.90 9.26 21.91
CA LYS A 64 -4.12 9.32 23.37
C LYS A 64 -5.20 8.35 23.84
N ARG A 65 -6.22 8.07 23.01
CA ARG A 65 -7.30 7.11 23.29
C ARG A 65 -6.84 5.66 23.21
N GLY A 66 -5.92 5.32 22.31
CA GLY A 66 -5.24 4.02 22.32
C GLY A 66 -4.49 3.72 23.63
N LYS A 67 -4.39 4.69 24.55
CA LYS A 67 -3.78 4.58 25.88
C LYS A 67 -4.78 4.65 27.04
N ARG A 68 -6.11 4.77 26.81
CA ARG A 68 -7.12 4.92 27.89
C ARG A 68 -8.41 4.13 27.61
N GLU A 69 -8.93 3.44 28.63
CA GLU A 69 -10.28 2.87 28.63
C GLU A 69 -11.33 3.95 28.94
N GLY A 70 -12.28 4.17 28.03
CA GLY A 70 -13.37 5.14 28.19
C GLY A 70 -14.31 5.15 26.98
N SER A 71 -15.54 5.65 27.16
CA SER A 71 -16.58 5.67 26.14
C SER A 71 -16.17 6.44 24.87
N LEU A 72 -16.45 5.82 23.71
CA LEU A 72 -16.11 6.32 22.38
C LEU A 72 -17.00 7.52 22.03
N GLN A 73 -16.48 8.76 22.09
CA GLN A 73 -17.13 9.86 21.38
C GLN A 73 -16.72 9.81 19.91
N GLU A 74 -17.68 9.99 19.01
CA GLU A 74 -17.47 10.13 17.58
C GLU A 74 -16.46 11.25 17.31
N ILE A 75 -15.40 10.92 16.59
CA ILE A 75 -14.48 11.89 16.00
C ILE A 75 -14.85 11.92 14.52
N GLU A 76 -15.01 13.09 13.92
CA GLU A 76 -15.16 13.24 12.47
C GLU A 76 -13.80 13.66 11.88
N LEU A 77 -13.31 12.90 10.91
CA LEU A 77 -12.06 13.18 10.20
C LEU A 77 -12.41 13.56 8.76
N ALA A 78 -12.11 14.78 8.35
CA ALA A 78 -12.29 15.21 6.95
C ALA A 78 -13.72 15.05 6.40
N GLY A 79 -14.75 15.18 7.26
CA GLY A 79 -16.16 14.96 6.88
C GLY A 79 -16.50 13.50 6.56
N VAL A 80 -15.63 12.56 6.92
CA VAL A 80 -15.82 11.13 6.69
C VAL A 80 -16.52 10.52 7.91
N LYS A 81 -17.52 9.69 7.65
CA LYS A 81 -18.35 9.09 8.69
C LYS A 81 -17.53 8.14 9.57
N TYR A 82 -17.67 8.31 10.88
CA TYR A 82 -17.18 7.33 11.84
C TYR A 82 -18.21 6.22 12.03
N PHE A 83 -17.72 4.98 12.05
CA PHE A 83 -18.50 3.78 12.26
C PHE A 83 -18.09 3.09 13.56
N HIS A 84 -19.06 2.57 14.30
CA HIS A 84 -18.83 1.79 15.49
C HIS A 84 -18.42 0.35 15.16
N HIS A 85 -17.82 -0.34 16.12
CA HIS A 85 -17.45 -1.75 15.94
C HIS A 85 -18.66 -2.65 15.62
N GLY A 86 -19.85 -2.31 16.12
CA GLY A 86 -21.10 -3.01 15.80
C GLY A 86 -21.39 -2.97 14.29
N ASP A 87 -21.22 -1.81 13.67
CA ASP A 87 -21.46 -1.61 12.23
C ASP A 87 -20.57 -2.52 11.39
N LEU A 88 -19.29 -2.65 11.74
CA LEU A 88 -18.37 -3.56 11.03
C LEU A 88 -18.81 -5.03 11.09
N LYS A 89 -19.39 -5.47 12.21
CA LYS A 89 -19.89 -6.84 12.35
C LYS A 89 -21.10 -7.05 11.45
N GLU A 90 -22.00 -6.08 11.41
CA GLU A 90 -23.15 -6.10 10.50
C GLU A 90 -22.69 -6.15 9.04
N PHE A 91 -21.71 -5.33 8.68
CA PHE A 91 -21.19 -5.26 7.31
C PHE A 91 -20.55 -6.55 6.81
N THR A 92 -19.98 -7.33 7.71
CA THR A 92 -19.25 -8.56 7.36
C THR A 92 -20.04 -9.84 7.60
N HIS A 93 -21.26 -9.73 8.15
CA HIS A 93 -22.15 -10.85 8.51
C HIS A 93 -21.45 -12.01 9.25
N ASP A 94 -20.49 -11.69 10.12
CA ASP A 94 -19.67 -12.63 10.93
C ASP A 94 -18.87 -13.72 10.16
N THR A 95 -18.89 -13.77 8.82
CA THR A 95 -18.14 -14.77 8.04
C THR A 95 -16.85 -14.22 7.44
N LYS A 96 -15.83 -14.02 8.29
CA LYS A 96 -14.56 -13.36 7.90
C LYS A 96 -13.77 -14.07 6.78
N GLN A 97 -13.90 -15.39 6.61
CA GLN A 97 -13.10 -16.16 5.64
C GLN A 97 -13.60 -16.07 4.20
N LYS A 98 -14.92 -16.13 3.97
CA LYS A 98 -15.50 -16.05 2.61
C LYS A 98 -15.43 -14.66 2.00
N ASN A 99 -15.26 -13.65 2.86
CA ASN A 99 -15.24 -12.24 2.47
C ASN A 99 -13.82 -11.71 2.26
N LEU A 100 -12.78 -12.50 2.48
CA LEU A 100 -11.39 -12.06 2.30
C LEU A 100 -11.06 -11.92 0.81
N LEU A 101 -10.75 -10.70 0.37
CA LEU A 101 -10.30 -10.42 -1.00
C LEU A 101 -8.77 -10.44 -1.13
N GLY A 102 -8.07 -10.08 -0.05
CA GLY A 102 -6.61 -10.02 -0.06
C GLY A 102 -6.02 -9.64 1.29
N LYS A 103 -4.70 -9.77 1.41
CA LYS A 103 -3.92 -9.30 2.56
C LYS A 103 -3.05 -8.15 2.08
N THR A 104 -2.93 -7.11 2.89
CA THR A 104 -2.01 -6.01 2.64
C THR A 104 -0.82 -6.09 3.61
N LEU A 105 0.14 -5.19 3.45
CA LEU A 105 1.27 -5.04 4.35
C LEU A 105 0.85 -4.92 5.83
N PHE A 106 -0.28 -4.25 6.08
CA PHE A 106 -0.71 -3.92 7.43
C PHE A 106 -2.00 -4.60 7.86
N GLY A 107 -2.63 -5.42 7.03
CA GLY A 107 -3.86 -6.13 7.41
C GLY A 107 -4.56 -6.83 6.26
N ARG A 108 -5.87 -6.64 6.13
CA ARG A 108 -6.72 -7.39 5.18
C ARG A 108 -7.68 -6.48 4.45
N ILE A 109 -8.07 -6.90 3.25
CA ILE A 109 -9.16 -6.33 2.48
C ILE A 109 -10.31 -7.32 2.47
N LEU A 110 -11.46 -6.88 2.96
CA LEU A 110 -12.67 -7.69 3.10
C LEU A 110 -13.81 -7.09 2.26
N ARG A 111 -14.61 -7.94 1.64
CA ARG A 111 -15.90 -7.59 1.05
C ARG A 111 -16.99 -7.56 2.13
N GLY A 112 -17.91 -6.61 2.03
CA GLY A 112 -19.05 -6.48 2.94
C GLY A 112 -20.26 -5.84 2.25
N ARG A 113 -21.32 -5.61 3.02
CA ARG A 113 -22.51 -4.88 2.57
C ARG A 113 -22.95 -3.85 3.61
N ASP A 114 -23.38 -2.67 3.16
CA ASP A 114 -23.98 -1.68 4.06
C ASP A 114 -25.40 -2.08 4.48
N SER A 115 -26.04 -1.27 5.35
CA SER A 115 -27.42 -1.50 5.81
C SER A 115 -28.47 -1.47 4.69
N ASN A 116 -28.14 -0.89 3.53
CA ASN A 116 -29.00 -0.83 2.35
C ASN A 116 -28.72 -1.99 1.36
N GLY A 117 -27.76 -2.87 1.67
CA GLY A 117 -27.34 -3.98 0.83
C GLY A 117 -26.33 -3.60 -0.26
N ASN A 118 -25.84 -2.36 -0.31
CA ASN A 118 -24.81 -1.94 -1.25
C ASN A 118 -23.47 -2.59 -0.91
N GLU A 119 -22.68 -2.97 -1.92
CA GLU A 119 -21.36 -3.56 -1.69
C GLU A 119 -20.38 -2.52 -1.13
N ILE A 120 -19.64 -2.91 -0.09
CA ILE A 120 -18.58 -2.10 0.49
C ILE A 120 -17.31 -2.93 0.68
N ILE A 121 -16.17 -2.28 0.66
CA ILE A 121 -14.88 -2.88 0.95
C ILE A 121 -14.34 -2.33 2.26
N ILE A 122 -13.87 -3.22 3.12
CA ILE A 122 -13.33 -2.89 4.44
C ILE A 122 -11.85 -3.27 4.43
N LYS A 123 -10.99 -2.28 4.54
CA LYS A 123 -9.56 -2.50 4.74
C LYS A 123 -9.24 -2.35 6.22
N THR A 124 -8.66 -3.38 6.83
CA THR A 124 -8.24 -3.37 8.22
C THR A 124 -6.74 -3.17 8.34
N TRP A 125 -6.31 -2.64 9.48
CA TRP A 125 -4.93 -2.75 9.93
C TRP A 125 -4.88 -3.78 11.06
N ASP A 126 -4.37 -4.98 10.76
CA ASP A 126 -4.25 -6.09 11.69
C ASP A 126 -2.86 -6.08 12.37
N VAL A 127 -2.85 -6.29 13.68
CA VAL A 127 -1.64 -6.39 14.49
C VAL A 127 -1.07 -7.81 14.36
N TYR A 128 0.06 -7.99 13.68
CA TYR A 128 0.81 -9.25 13.70
C TYR A 128 1.93 -9.21 14.75
N ALA A 129 1.80 -10.03 15.79
CA ALA A 129 2.87 -10.26 16.76
C ALA A 129 3.97 -11.19 16.18
N PRO A 130 5.24 -11.05 16.59
CA PRO A 130 5.71 -10.24 17.71
C PRO A 130 6.05 -8.81 17.31
N ILE A 131 5.71 -7.88 18.21
CA ILE A 131 6.05 -6.45 18.19
C ILE A 131 7.58 -6.31 18.29
N SER A 132 8.29 -6.55 17.20
CA SER A 132 9.68 -6.10 17.07
C SER A 132 9.68 -4.75 16.35
N ARG A 133 9.97 -3.70 17.12
CA ARG A 133 10.39 -2.34 16.75
C ARG A 133 9.57 -1.48 15.75
N VAL A 134 8.50 -1.95 15.07
CA VAL A 134 7.93 -1.17 13.93
C VAL A 134 6.43 -0.84 14.01
N MET A 135 5.66 -1.40 14.95
CA MET A 135 4.20 -1.50 14.79
C MET A 135 3.35 -0.55 15.65
N VAL A 136 3.71 0.73 15.74
CA VAL A 136 2.93 1.77 16.49
C VAL A 136 2.47 2.92 15.56
N LEU A 137 2.16 2.61 14.30
CA LEU A 137 1.79 3.62 13.28
C LEU A 137 0.32 3.61 12.87
N HIS A 138 -0.51 2.69 13.40
CA HIS A 138 -1.89 2.49 12.91
C HIS A 138 -2.80 3.73 12.96
N PRO A 139 -2.82 4.55 14.05
CA PRO A 139 -3.66 5.74 14.06
C PRO A 139 -3.25 6.77 13.00
N TYR A 140 -1.95 6.97 12.80
CA TYR A 140 -1.43 7.93 11.81
C TYR A 140 -1.62 7.42 10.38
N ALA A 141 -1.37 6.14 10.12
CA ALA A 141 -1.63 5.53 8.82
C ALA A 141 -3.12 5.60 8.45
N LEU A 142 -4.02 5.34 9.41
CA LEU A 142 -5.45 5.53 9.23
C LEU A 142 -5.78 6.99 8.90
N CYS A 143 -5.25 7.94 9.67
CA CYS A 143 -5.47 9.36 9.43
C CYS A 143 -4.96 9.78 8.06
N ASP A 144 -3.73 9.42 7.69
CA ASP A 144 -3.15 9.77 6.40
C ASP A 144 -3.96 9.20 5.24
N GLU A 145 -4.47 7.97 5.36
CA GLU A 145 -5.35 7.37 4.35
C GLU A 145 -6.69 8.11 4.24
N VAL A 146 -7.28 8.52 5.37
CA VAL A 146 -8.51 9.33 5.40
C VAL A 146 -8.29 10.71 4.77
N ALA A 147 -7.21 11.40 5.15
CA ALA A 147 -6.84 12.70 4.58
C ALA A 147 -6.52 12.60 3.09
N PHE A 148 -5.89 11.50 2.67
CA PHE A 148 -5.54 11.27 1.29
C PHE A 148 -6.76 10.99 0.41
N LEU A 149 -7.70 10.19 0.90
CA LEU A 149 -8.86 9.73 0.15
C LEU A 149 -10.11 10.59 0.36
N THR A 150 -10.03 11.64 1.18
CA THR A 150 -11.13 12.61 1.24
C THR A 150 -11.38 13.23 -0.14
N LYS A 151 -12.65 13.55 -0.40
CA LYS A 151 -13.09 14.23 -1.62
C LYS A 151 -12.97 15.75 -1.52
N ASP A 152 -12.55 16.27 -0.37
CA ASP A 152 -12.32 17.69 -0.18
C ASP A 152 -10.93 18.06 -0.71
N GLU A 153 -10.91 18.69 -1.88
CA GLU A 153 -9.69 19.16 -2.53
C GLU A 153 -8.99 20.27 -1.73
N ARG A 154 -9.70 20.99 -0.85
CA ARG A 154 -9.08 21.98 0.06
C ARG A 154 -8.13 21.31 1.04
N LEU A 155 -8.32 20.02 1.32
CA LEU A 155 -7.47 19.19 2.18
C LEU A 155 -6.31 18.53 1.43
N GLY A 156 -6.14 18.85 0.13
CA GLY A 156 -5.23 18.11 -0.74
C GLY A 156 -5.70 16.67 -0.99
N GLY A 157 -6.99 16.39 -0.78
CA GLY A 157 -7.59 15.07 -0.97
C GLY A 157 -7.62 14.65 -2.44
N PHE A 158 -7.35 13.38 -2.70
CA PHE A 158 -7.32 12.78 -4.03
C PHE A 158 -8.50 11.84 -4.29
N GLY A 159 -9.45 11.71 -3.35
CA GLY A 159 -10.54 10.73 -3.39
C GLY A 159 -11.50 10.79 -4.59
N ARG A 160 -11.34 11.78 -5.48
CA ARG A 160 -12.10 11.88 -6.74
C ARG A 160 -11.43 11.16 -7.92
N HIS A 161 -10.19 10.69 -7.76
CA HIS A 161 -9.47 10.01 -8.84
C HIS A 161 -10.07 8.63 -9.12
N GLN A 162 -10.29 8.29 -10.39
CA GLN A 162 -10.98 7.05 -10.80
C GLN A 162 -10.29 5.78 -10.29
N ASN A 163 -8.95 5.79 -10.17
CA ASN A 163 -8.17 4.64 -9.72
C ASN A 163 -7.94 4.59 -8.20
N LEU A 164 -8.64 5.42 -7.43
CA LEU A 164 -8.62 5.43 -5.98
C LEU A 164 -10.00 5.00 -5.43
N PRO A 165 -10.03 4.36 -4.25
CA PRO A 165 -11.27 3.89 -3.65
C PRO A 165 -12.07 5.05 -3.08
N ASN A 166 -13.39 4.94 -3.19
CA ASN A 166 -14.33 5.93 -2.67
C ASN A 166 -14.51 5.74 -1.16
N LEU A 167 -13.75 6.50 -0.38
CA LEU A 167 -13.83 6.52 1.08
C LEU A 167 -15.19 7.05 1.55
N VAL A 168 -15.88 6.25 2.36
CA VAL A 168 -17.17 6.61 2.99
C VAL A 168 -17.13 6.52 4.51
N GLY A 169 -16.14 5.83 5.07
CA GLY A 169 -16.08 5.63 6.50
C GLY A 169 -14.75 5.20 7.04
N TYR A 170 -14.63 5.30 8.36
CA TYR A 170 -13.56 4.66 9.11
C TYR A 170 -14.03 4.26 10.51
N THR A 171 -13.21 3.46 11.18
CA THR A 171 -13.39 3.07 12.58
C THR A 171 -12.04 2.81 13.25
N PHE A 172 -12.03 2.93 14.57
CA PHE A 172 -10.85 2.68 15.41
C PHE A 172 -11.22 2.07 16.76
N ASP A 173 -12.44 1.55 16.92
CA ASP A 173 -12.99 1.07 18.21
C ASP A 173 -12.20 -0.12 18.76
N ASN A 174 -12.37 -1.27 18.10
CA ASN A 174 -11.64 -2.50 18.39
C ASN A 174 -10.72 -2.89 17.21
N THR A 175 -10.90 -2.24 16.08
CA THR A 175 -10.18 -2.54 14.83
C THR A 175 -10.02 -1.22 14.09
N PHE A 176 -8.79 -0.89 13.70
CA PHE A 176 -8.55 0.20 12.78
C PHE A 176 -8.98 -0.28 11.39
N ALA A 177 -9.92 0.44 10.78
CA ALA A 177 -10.37 0.12 9.43
C ALA A 177 -10.89 1.35 8.69
N VAL A 178 -10.82 1.29 7.37
CA VAL A 178 -11.49 2.21 6.44
C VAL A 178 -12.51 1.45 5.63
N ILE A 179 -13.62 2.12 5.33
CA ILE A 179 -14.76 1.59 4.60
C ILE A 179 -14.86 2.35 3.28
N TYR A 180 -14.89 1.60 2.20
CA TYR A 180 -15.00 2.08 0.83
C TYR A 180 -16.31 1.65 0.20
N GLN A 181 -16.96 2.56 -0.51
CA GLN A 181 -18.16 2.26 -1.30
C GLN A 181 -17.77 2.02 -2.75
N MET A 182 -17.63 0.75 -3.14
CA MET A 182 -17.27 0.33 -4.50
C MET A 182 -17.69 -1.11 -4.77
N ASN A 183 -18.10 -1.38 -6.01
CA ASN A 183 -18.44 -2.72 -6.49
C ASN A 183 -17.19 -3.33 -7.10
N ILE A 184 -16.71 -4.44 -6.54
CA ILE A 184 -15.44 -5.03 -6.95
C ILE A 184 -15.71 -6.35 -7.65
N LYS A 185 -15.00 -6.63 -8.74
CA LYS A 185 -14.99 -7.95 -9.37
C LYS A 185 -14.15 -8.93 -8.56
N ASN A 186 -12.87 -8.62 -8.37
CA ASN A 186 -11.95 -9.38 -7.50
C ASN A 186 -10.67 -8.57 -7.15
N SER A 187 -9.76 -9.13 -6.36
CA SER A 187 -8.40 -8.61 -6.25
C SER A 187 -7.57 -8.91 -7.50
N LEU A 188 -6.65 -8.02 -7.86
CA LEU A 188 -5.76 -8.21 -9.01
C LEU A 188 -4.88 -9.45 -8.80
N GLN A 189 -4.33 -9.63 -7.59
CA GLN A 189 -3.58 -10.83 -7.22
C GLN A 189 -4.36 -12.11 -7.51
N SER A 190 -5.63 -12.21 -7.07
CA SER A 190 -6.44 -13.41 -7.31
C SER A 190 -6.68 -13.67 -8.79
N MET A 191 -6.93 -12.63 -9.61
CA MET A 191 -7.09 -12.79 -11.06
C MET A 191 -5.80 -13.22 -11.77
N LEU A 192 -4.64 -12.80 -11.26
CA LEU A 192 -3.34 -13.26 -11.77
C LEU A 192 -3.07 -14.71 -11.38
N ASP A 193 -3.39 -15.10 -10.13
CA ASP A 193 -3.19 -16.45 -9.63
C ASP A 193 -4.05 -17.50 -10.34
N SER A 194 -5.28 -17.13 -10.74
CA SER A 194 -6.17 -17.97 -11.56
C SER A 194 -5.94 -17.83 -13.06
N ASP A 195 -4.96 -17.02 -13.47
CA ASP A 195 -4.60 -16.73 -14.86
C ASP A 195 -5.79 -16.25 -15.73
N GLU A 196 -6.69 -15.45 -15.15
CA GLU A 196 -7.90 -14.96 -15.80
C GLU A 196 -7.65 -13.77 -16.74
N LEU A 197 -6.47 -13.16 -16.67
CA LEU A 197 -6.15 -11.93 -17.40
C LEU A 197 -5.39 -12.23 -18.69
N ASP A 198 -5.94 -11.80 -19.81
CA ASP A 198 -5.24 -11.81 -21.10
C ASP A 198 -4.24 -10.66 -21.22
N TRP A 199 -3.47 -10.65 -22.32
CA TRP A 199 -2.46 -9.64 -22.58
C TRP A 199 -3.01 -8.22 -22.65
N ASN A 200 -4.12 -8.01 -23.37
CA ASN A 200 -4.70 -6.68 -23.52
C ASN A 200 -5.21 -6.14 -22.19
N THR A 201 -5.83 -6.98 -21.37
CA THR A 201 -6.32 -6.60 -20.04
C THR A 201 -5.16 -6.24 -19.11
N ARG A 202 -4.05 -6.99 -19.16
CA ARG A 202 -2.83 -6.66 -18.39
C ARG A 202 -2.22 -5.32 -18.82
N LEU A 203 -2.17 -5.05 -20.13
CA LEU A 203 -1.72 -3.74 -20.65
C LEU A 203 -2.66 -2.61 -20.19
N ASP A 204 -3.96 -2.84 -20.15
CA ASP A 204 -4.95 -1.84 -19.72
C ASP A 204 -4.78 -1.49 -18.25
N ILE A 205 -4.59 -2.50 -17.41
CA ILE A 205 -4.27 -2.34 -15.99
C ILE A 205 -2.94 -1.57 -15.83
N ALA A 206 -1.90 -1.92 -16.58
CA ALA A 206 -0.61 -1.21 -16.54
C ALA A 206 -0.72 0.26 -16.97
N ILE A 207 -1.51 0.55 -18.01
CA ILE A 207 -1.78 1.91 -18.50
C ILE A 207 -2.53 2.72 -17.44
N GLN A 208 -3.54 2.15 -16.78
CA GLN A 208 -4.27 2.83 -15.71
C GLN A 208 -3.34 3.21 -14.55
N VAL A 209 -2.46 2.30 -14.14
CA VAL A 209 -1.48 2.59 -13.08
C VAL A 209 -0.46 3.64 -13.55
N ALA A 210 0.03 3.58 -14.79
CA ALA A 210 0.93 4.60 -15.33
C ALA A 210 0.28 6.00 -15.38
N LYS A 211 -1.02 6.08 -15.70
CA LYS A 211 -1.80 7.33 -15.66
C LYS A 211 -1.93 7.86 -14.24
N LEU A 212 -2.27 6.99 -13.28
CA LEU A 212 -2.29 7.36 -11.86
C LEU A 212 -0.93 7.94 -11.42
N ILE A 213 0.18 7.27 -11.76
CA ILE A 213 1.53 7.77 -11.43
C ILE A 213 1.78 9.13 -12.08
N MET A 214 1.44 9.29 -13.35
CA MET A 214 1.64 10.55 -14.09
C MET A 214 0.88 11.71 -13.46
N ASP A 215 -0.40 11.51 -13.12
CA ASP A 215 -1.26 12.54 -12.53
C ASP A 215 -0.70 13.00 -11.18
N PHE A 216 -0.22 12.06 -10.36
CA PHE A 216 0.39 12.34 -9.07
C PHE A 216 1.77 13.01 -9.18
N HIS A 217 2.60 12.54 -10.11
CA HIS A 217 3.92 13.13 -10.37
C HIS A 217 3.82 14.56 -10.89
N SER A 218 2.77 14.88 -11.67
CA SER A 218 2.50 16.25 -12.11
C SER A 218 2.28 17.23 -10.96
N ARG A 219 1.86 16.72 -9.80
CA ARG A 219 1.65 17.46 -8.56
C ARG A 219 2.82 17.34 -7.58
N LEU A 220 3.94 16.73 -8.00
CA LEU A 220 5.11 16.43 -7.17
C LEU A 220 4.80 15.53 -5.96
N VAL A 221 3.81 14.65 -6.10
CA VAL A 221 3.39 13.75 -5.04
C VAL A 221 3.70 12.30 -5.45
N PRO A 222 4.50 11.55 -4.66
CA PRO A 222 4.67 10.11 -4.88
C PRO A 222 3.37 9.35 -4.60
N VAL A 223 3.06 8.30 -5.36
CA VAL A 223 1.88 7.45 -5.13
C VAL A 223 2.14 6.48 -3.97
N GLY A 224 3.24 5.72 -4.01
CA GLY A 224 3.49 4.64 -3.05
C GLY A 224 2.47 3.49 -3.15
N GLY A 225 2.79 2.35 -2.53
CA GLY A 225 1.86 1.20 -2.46
C GLY A 225 1.57 0.48 -3.79
N ILE A 226 2.27 0.83 -4.89
CA ILE A 226 2.12 0.19 -6.21
C ILE A 226 2.60 -1.27 -6.13
N ASP A 227 1.65 -2.18 -6.12
CA ASP A 227 1.83 -3.62 -5.89
C ASP A 227 0.52 -4.34 -6.29
N VAL A 228 0.60 -5.50 -6.93
CA VAL A 228 -0.61 -6.24 -7.34
C VAL A 228 -1.47 -6.68 -6.14
N SER A 229 -0.86 -6.93 -4.98
CA SER A 229 -1.56 -7.32 -3.74
C SER A 229 -2.37 -6.19 -3.12
N ASN A 230 -2.03 -4.95 -3.46
CA ASN A 230 -2.70 -3.75 -2.97
C ASN A 230 -3.80 -3.24 -3.91
N MET A 231 -4.08 -3.95 -5.02
CA MET A 231 -5.00 -3.49 -6.06
C MET A 231 -6.23 -4.39 -6.19
N LEU A 232 -7.38 -3.76 -6.36
CA LEU A 232 -8.65 -4.40 -6.70
C LEU A 232 -9.09 -3.99 -8.11
N ILE A 233 -9.91 -4.80 -8.75
CA ILE A 233 -10.52 -4.49 -10.06
C ILE A 233 -12.02 -4.32 -9.85
N ASP A 234 -12.56 -3.15 -10.23
CA ASP A 234 -14.01 -2.92 -10.18
C ASP A 234 -14.76 -3.61 -11.34
N GLU A 235 -16.09 -3.60 -11.28
CA GLU A 235 -16.94 -4.22 -12.31
C GLU A 235 -16.78 -3.58 -13.70
N GLU A 236 -16.33 -2.32 -13.75
CA GLU A 236 -16.00 -1.59 -14.97
C GLU A 236 -14.54 -1.76 -15.42
N TRP A 237 -13.81 -2.75 -14.86
CA TRP A 237 -12.41 -3.05 -15.17
C TRP A 237 -11.40 -1.93 -14.84
N ASN A 238 -11.74 -1.04 -13.91
CA ASN A 238 -10.81 -0.06 -13.38
C ASN A 238 -10.03 -0.61 -12.20
N VAL A 239 -8.73 -0.32 -12.18
CA VAL A 239 -7.84 -0.61 -11.06
C VAL A 239 -8.14 0.33 -9.91
N LYS A 240 -8.29 -0.19 -8.69
CA LYS A 240 -8.39 0.58 -7.43
C LYS A 240 -7.20 0.25 -6.53
N LEU A 241 -6.31 1.22 -6.32
CA LEU A 241 -5.21 1.09 -5.36
C LEU A 241 -5.75 1.24 -3.92
N CYS A 242 -5.51 0.28 -3.04
CA CYS A 242 -6.12 0.22 -1.70
C CYS A 242 -5.10 0.26 -0.55
N GLU A 243 -3.81 0.55 -0.79
CA GLU A 243 -2.79 0.64 0.25
C GLU A 243 -2.08 2.00 0.26
N PHE A 244 -2.35 2.80 1.29
CA PHE A 244 -1.78 4.13 1.49
C PHE A 244 -1.02 4.27 2.82
N GLY A 245 -0.95 3.21 3.63
CA GLY A 245 -0.31 3.23 4.96
C GLY A 245 1.19 3.54 4.94
N LEU A 246 1.83 3.45 3.77
CA LEU A 246 3.22 3.82 3.54
C LEU A 246 3.45 5.33 3.35
N ARG A 247 2.40 6.12 3.07
CA ARG A 247 2.53 7.55 2.73
C ARG A 247 2.94 8.46 3.89
N SER A 248 2.78 7.99 5.13
CA SER A 248 3.27 8.63 6.35
C SER A 248 4.79 8.92 6.35
N HIS A 249 5.53 8.38 5.37
CA HIS A 249 7.00 8.47 5.25
C HIS A 249 7.48 9.38 4.11
N VAL A 250 6.57 10.02 3.35
CA VAL A 250 6.94 10.98 2.31
C VAL A 250 7.38 12.30 2.99
N GLY A 251 8.65 12.70 2.84
CA GLY A 251 9.14 14.03 3.27
C GLY A 251 9.58 14.20 4.74
N VAL A 252 9.77 13.13 5.52
CA VAL A 252 10.24 13.27 6.92
C VAL A 252 11.75 13.57 6.95
N ALA A 253 12.20 14.52 7.78
CA ALA A 253 13.62 14.84 8.01
C ALA A 253 14.45 13.62 8.48
N GLU A 254 15.78 13.69 8.32
CA GLU A 254 16.84 12.66 8.44
C GLU A 254 16.88 11.77 9.72
N THR A 255 15.98 11.91 10.69
CA THR A 255 16.15 11.31 12.03
C THR A 255 15.41 9.98 12.26
N ARG A 256 14.73 9.40 11.26
CA ARG A 256 14.02 8.11 11.45
C ARG A 256 14.57 7.01 10.55
N ARG A 257 15.30 6.07 11.16
CA ARG A 257 15.56 4.74 10.59
C ARG A 257 14.49 3.79 11.10
N ILE A 258 13.47 3.53 10.30
CA ILE A 258 12.60 2.37 10.52
C ILE A 258 13.20 1.25 9.68
N THR A 259 13.76 0.24 10.34
CA THR A 259 14.15 -1.01 9.69
C THR A 259 12.86 -1.72 9.33
N TRP A 260 12.50 -1.74 8.04
CA TRP A 260 11.37 -2.55 7.57
C TRP A 260 11.63 -4.01 7.95
N VAL A 261 10.86 -4.52 8.90
CA VAL A 261 10.74 -5.98 9.06
C VAL A 261 9.74 -6.40 8.01
N TYR A 262 10.18 -7.29 7.12
CA TYR A 262 9.34 -7.93 6.12
C TYR A 262 8.12 -8.55 6.81
N THR A 263 6.95 -7.91 6.68
CA THR A 263 5.68 -8.45 7.12
C THR A 263 4.78 -8.60 5.91
N GLY A 264 4.76 -9.78 5.31
CA GLY A 264 3.62 -10.21 4.49
C GLY A 264 3.48 -9.62 3.08
N GLY A 265 4.57 -9.53 2.31
CA GLY A 265 4.45 -9.53 0.84
C GLY A 265 4.38 -8.19 0.11
N SER A 266 4.59 -7.04 0.77
CA SER A 266 4.71 -5.76 0.05
C SER A 266 6.12 -5.50 -0.44
N TYR A 267 6.26 -5.10 -1.71
CA TYR A 267 7.57 -4.86 -2.31
C TYR A 267 8.26 -3.53 -1.95
N ALA A 268 7.63 -2.69 -1.14
CA ALA A 268 8.18 -1.39 -0.75
C ALA A 268 9.58 -1.47 -0.10
N ALA A 269 9.89 -2.57 0.60
CA ALA A 269 11.19 -2.82 1.22
C ALA A 269 12.33 -3.06 0.21
N TYR A 270 12.00 -3.27 -1.08
CA TYR A 270 12.98 -3.63 -2.11
C TYR A 270 13.32 -2.48 -3.06
N ILE A 271 12.66 -1.34 -2.91
CA ILE A 271 13.06 -0.13 -3.62
C ILE A 271 14.38 0.34 -2.98
N PRO A 272 15.51 0.35 -3.72
CA PRO A 272 16.84 0.52 -3.12
C PRO A 272 16.96 1.79 -2.27
N GLU A 273 16.49 2.92 -2.79
CA GLU A 273 16.55 4.19 -2.09
C GLU A 273 15.58 4.27 -0.90
N VAL A 274 14.44 3.59 -0.95
CA VAL A 274 13.49 3.54 0.18
C VAL A 274 14.12 2.74 1.33
N ASN A 275 14.80 1.64 1.02
CA ASN A 275 15.52 0.85 2.02
C ASN A 275 16.69 1.64 2.65
N CYS A 276 17.52 2.25 1.81
CA CYS A 276 18.69 3.02 2.27
C CYS A 276 18.32 4.30 3.03
N SER A 277 17.20 4.95 2.71
CA SER A 277 16.75 6.20 3.32
C SER A 277 15.87 6.03 4.56
N GLY A 278 15.62 4.79 5.01
CA GLY A 278 14.76 4.51 6.16
C GLY A 278 13.27 4.69 5.87
N GLY A 279 12.84 4.46 4.62
CA GLY A 279 11.43 4.43 4.20
C GLY A 279 10.94 5.64 3.42
N LYS A 280 11.80 6.57 2.98
CA LYS A 280 11.35 7.76 2.26
C LYS A 280 11.07 7.44 0.79
N PHE A 281 9.82 7.63 0.38
CA PHE A 281 9.42 7.54 -1.02
C PHE A 281 9.69 8.86 -1.76
N VAL A 282 10.28 8.75 -2.95
CA VAL A 282 10.41 9.84 -3.93
C VAL A 282 9.64 9.46 -5.21
N LEU A 283 9.43 10.41 -6.13
CA LEU A 283 8.71 10.14 -7.38
C LEU A 283 9.32 8.97 -8.17
N LYS A 284 10.64 8.85 -8.17
CA LYS A 284 11.36 7.77 -8.86
C LYS A 284 11.23 6.41 -8.17
N SER A 285 10.79 6.36 -6.92
CA SER A 285 10.44 5.11 -6.22
C SER A 285 9.18 4.49 -6.81
N ASP A 286 8.21 5.30 -7.25
CA ASP A 286 7.02 4.79 -7.95
C ASP A 286 7.36 4.14 -9.28
N ILE A 287 8.37 4.66 -9.99
CA ILE A 287 8.82 4.11 -11.27
C ILE A 287 9.46 2.73 -11.07
N TYR A 288 10.24 2.57 -10.00
CA TYR A 288 10.82 1.27 -9.65
C TYR A 288 9.72 0.28 -9.21
N ALA A 289 8.81 0.71 -8.33
CA ALA A 289 7.67 -0.10 -7.92
C ALA A 289 6.79 -0.52 -9.11
N PHE A 290 6.59 0.38 -10.08
CA PHE A 290 5.92 0.07 -11.34
C PHE A 290 6.65 -1.02 -12.13
N GLY A 291 7.99 -1.04 -12.14
CA GLY A 291 8.77 -2.12 -12.76
C GLY A 291 8.49 -3.48 -12.13
N ILE A 292 8.40 -3.56 -10.79
CA ILE A 292 8.04 -4.79 -10.06
C ILE A 292 6.62 -5.20 -10.42
N PHE A 293 5.67 -4.28 -10.30
CA PHE A 293 4.27 -4.49 -10.65
C PHE A 293 4.10 -4.97 -12.10
N LEU A 294 4.83 -4.38 -13.05
CA LEU A 294 4.78 -4.78 -14.46
C LEU A 294 5.36 -6.19 -14.64
N MET A 295 6.43 -6.54 -13.94
CA MET A 295 6.96 -7.91 -13.90
C MET A 295 5.92 -8.92 -13.38
N GLU A 296 5.20 -8.58 -12.32
CA GLU A 296 4.12 -9.45 -11.78
C GLU A 296 2.98 -9.66 -12.78
N LEU A 297 2.67 -8.63 -13.58
CA LEU A 297 1.69 -8.76 -14.65
C LEU A 297 2.18 -9.66 -15.80
N ILE A 298 3.45 -9.56 -16.21
CA ILE A 298 3.89 -10.15 -17.48
C ILE A 298 4.66 -11.46 -17.35
N CYS A 299 5.32 -11.70 -16.22
CA CYS A 299 6.36 -12.72 -16.17
C CYS A 299 5.78 -14.13 -16.03
N LYS A 300 4.62 -14.31 -15.37
CA LYS A 300 3.97 -15.59 -14.95
C LYS A 300 4.88 -16.64 -14.26
N VAL A 301 6.19 -16.47 -14.29
CA VAL A 301 7.21 -17.30 -13.65
C VAL A 301 7.09 -17.11 -12.16
N LYS A 302 6.88 -18.22 -11.45
CA LYS A 302 7.10 -18.29 -10.00
C LYS A 302 8.56 -18.68 -9.80
N PRO A 303 9.38 -17.92 -9.06
CA PRO A 303 10.76 -18.31 -8.76
C PRO A 303 10.78 -19.75 -8.23
N THR A 304 11.51 -20.65 -8.89
CA THR A 304 11.57 -22.05 -8.47
C THR A 304 12.66 -22.21 -7.43
N ALA A 305 12.31 -22.88 -6.32
CA ALA A 305 13.16 -23.03 -5.14
C ALA A 305 14.54 -23.69 -5.39
N ALA A 306 14.79 -24.29 -6.55
CA ALA A 306 16.00 -25.05 -6.85
C ALA A 306 17.20 -24.17 -7.26
N GLU A 307 16.97 -23.04 -7.93
CA GLU A 307 18.05 -22.08 -8.27
C GLU A 307 18.38 -21.14 -7.09
N ASP A 308 17.48 -21.08 -6.10
CA ASP A 308 17.50 -20.14 -4.97
C ASP A 308 18.23 -20.64 -3.71
N LEU A 309 18.71 -21.89 -3.70
CA LEU A 309 19.37 -22.48 -2.52
C LEU A 309 20.84 -22.07 -2.36
N TRP A 310 21.49 -21.51 -3.38
CA TRP A 310 22.96 -21.39 -3.38
C TRP A 310 23.53 -20.21 -2.57
N GLU A 311 22.76 -19.18 -2.18
CA GLU A 311 23.34 -17.98 -1.54
C GLU A 311 22.59 -17.41 -0.33
N GLY A 312 21.66 -18.15 0.27
CA GLY A 312 21.15 -17.85 1.63
C GLY A 312 20.47 -16.48 1.85
N ARG A 313 20.23 -15.67 0.80
CA ARG A 313 19.52 -14.39 0.86
C ARG A 313 18.73 -14.15 -0.44
N MET A 314 17.43 -13.88 -0.29
CA MET A 314 16.62 -13.13 -1.27
C MET A 314 16.41 -13.77 -2.66
N GLY A 315 16.33 -15.11 -2.76
CA GLY A 315 16.01 -15.83 -4.00
C GLY A 315 14.55 -15.71 -4.50
N TRP A 316 13.60 -15.44 -3.60
CA TRP A 316 12.17 -15.58 -3.90
C TRP A 316 11.49 -14.40 -4.66
N PHE A 317 12.23 -13.46 -5.25
CA PHE A 317 11.65 -12.20 -5.74
C PHE A 317 11.91 -11.93 -7.23
N LEU A 318 10.84 -11.70 -7.99
CA LEU A 318 10.84 -11.41 -9.44
C LEU A 318 11.83 -10.29 -9.84
N GLN A 319 11.95 -9.25 -9.02
CA GLN A 319 12.90 -8.15 -9.24
C GLN A 319 14.37 -8.63 -9.22
N GLY A 320 14.74 -9.53 -8.30
CA GLY A 320 16.11 -9.98 -8.14
C GLY A 320 16.49 -10.91 -9.28
N TRP A 321 15.54 -11.76 -9.70
CA TRP A 321 15.66 -12.52 -10.93
C TRP A 321 15.84 -11.61 -12.15
N ALA A 322 15.00 -10.58 -12.32
CA ALA A 322 15.11 -9.65 -13.44
C ALA A 322 16.46 -8.91 -13.47
N ILE A 323 16.94 -8.40 -12.32
CA ILE A 323 18.22 -7.72 -12.21
C ILE A 323 19.38 -8.66 -12.56
N ARG A 324 19.36 -9.92 -12.11
CA ARG A 324 20.42 -10.90 -12.45
C ARG A 324 20.47 -11.23 -13.95
N HIS A 325 19.35 -11.13 -14.65
CA HIS A 325 19.22 -11.53 -16.05
C HIS A 325 19.06 -10.36 -17.02
N MET A 326 19.14 -9.10 -16.56
CA MET A 326 18.87 -7.94 -17.41
C MET A 326 19.88 -7.77 -18.54
N ASP A 327 21.11 -8.25 -18.35
CA ASP A 327 22.18 -8.20 -19.36
C ASP A 327 22.26 -9.46 -20.24
N THR A 328 21.40 -10.45 -19.98
CA THR A 328 21.34 -11.67 -20.79
C THR A 328 20.91 -11.34 -22.22
N PRO A 329 21.71 -11.66 -23.25
CA PRO A 329 21.35 -11.38 -24.64
C PRO A 329 20.05 -12.07 -25.03
N GLY A 330 19.11 -11.30 -25.60
CA GLY A 330 17.82 -11.83 -26.07
C GLY A 330 16.81 -12.15 -24.96
N ILE A 331 17.07 -11.76 -23.71
CA ILE A 331 16.11 -11.95 -22.61
C ILE A 331 14.77 -11.28 -22.93
N ASN A 332 13.69 -12.01 -22.67
CA ASN A 332 12.32 -11.52 -22.71
C ASN A 332 11.64 -11.90 -21.39
N PHE A 333 11.19 -10.90 -20.63
CA PHE A 333 10.50 -11.10 -19.37
C PHE A 333 9.00 -11.36 -19.54
N VAL A 334 8.44 -11.12 -20.73
CA VAL A 334 7.03 -11.41 -21.00
C VAL A 334 6.86 -12.91 -21.23
N ASP A 335 5.94 -13.52 -20.49
CA ASP A 335 5.59 -14.92 -20.63
C ASP A 335 5.08 -15.21 -22.06
N PRO A 336 5.59 -16.25 -22.75
CA PRO A 336 5.20 -16.56 -24.12
C PRO A 336 3.71 -16.87 -24.31
N SER A 337 2.97 -17.23 -23.26
CA SER A 337 1.52 -17.45 -23.32
C SER A 337 0.71 -16.15 -23.43
N LEU A 338 1.31 -15.00 -23.11
CA LEU A 338 0.63 -13.71 -23.17
C LEU A 338 0.63 -13.12 -24.57
N THR A 339 1.75 -13.20 -25.28
CA THR A 339 1.86 -12.65 -26.63
C THR A 339 2.83 -13.46 -27.48
N ASP A 340 2.47 -13.69 -28.74
CA ASP A 340 3.35 -14.25 -29.76
C ASP A 340 4.21 -13.17 -30.45
N ASP A 341 3.99 -11.89 -30.13
CA ASP A 341 4.76 -10.78 -30.66
C ASP A 341 6.04 -10.53 -29.85
N LEU A 342 7.16 -10.97 -30.43
CA LEU A 342 8.48 -10.73 -29.88
C LEU A 342 8.83 -9.24 -29.78
N GLU A 343 8.33 -8.38 -30.67
CA GLU A 343 8.60 -6.93 -30.65
C GLU A 343 7.94 -6.28 -29.42
N ASP A 344 6.69 -6.62 -29.15
CA ASP A 344 5.96 -6.19 -27.95
C ASP A 344 6.67 -6.70 -26.67
N GLY A 345 7.08 -7.97 -26.66
CA GLY A 345 7.80 -8.58 -25.54
C GLY A 345 9.13 -7.89 -25.22
N ILE A 346 9.94 -7.61 -26.25
CA ILE A 346 11.22 -6.90 -26.10
C ILE A 346 11.00 -5.47 -25.62
N GLU A 347 10.01 -4.77 -26.15
CA GLU A 347 9.74 -3.37 -25.80
C GLU A 347 9.31 -3.24 -24.33
N ILE A 348 8.44 -4.13 -23.85
CA ILE A 348 8.03 -4.19 -22.44
C ILE A 348 9.20 -4.63 -21.55
N THR A 349 10.02 -5.58 -21.99
CA THR A 349 11.23 -6.00 -21.27
C THR A 349 12.21 -4.84 -21.09
N ASN A 350 12.43 -4.04 -22.14
CA ASN A 350 13.28 -2.86 -22.06
C ASN A 350 12.71 -1.79 -21.11
N LEU A 351 11.37 -1.63 -21.09
CA LEU A 351 10.72 -0.73 -20.14
C LEU A 351 11.00 -1.15 -18.68
N VAL A 352 10.89 -2.44 -18.37
CA VAL A 352 11.22 -2.99 -17.03
C VAL A 352 12.67 -2.70 -16.67
N LYS A 353 13.63 -2.93 -17.59
CA LYS A 353 15.05 -2.65 -17.36
C LYS A 353 15.31 -1.17 -17.05
N LEU A 354 14.59 -0.27 -17.72
CA LEU A 354 14.67 1.17 -17.46
C LEU A 354 14.10 1.52 -16.07
N CYS A 355 13.03 0.86 -15.62
CA CYS A 355 12.47 1.05 -14.28
C CYS A 355 13.45 0.65 -13.16
N PHE A 356 14.28 -0.38 -13.40
CA PHE A 356 15.23 -0.93 -12.42
C PHE A 356 16.62 -0.30 -12.44
N GLN A 357 16.83 0.80 -13.15
CA GLN A 357 18.10 1.52 -13.09
C GLN A 357 18.41 1.98 -11.65
N GLU A 358 19.66 1.78 -11.21
CA GLU A 358 20.12 2.19 -9.88
C GLU A 358 20.09 3.72 -9.74
N ASP A 359 20.55 4.42 -10.77
CA ASP A 359 20.46 5.88 -10.85
C ASP A 359 19.01 6.33 -11.07
N LEU A 360 18.50 7.13 -10.14
CA LEU A 360 17.14 7.67 -10.16
C LEU A 360 16.86 8.52 -11.40
N HIS A 361 17.88 9.21 -11.92
CA HIS A 361 17.76 10.07 -13.10
C HIS A 361 17.67 9.25 -14.39
N SER A 362 18.27 8.06 -14.39
CA SER A 362 18.22 7.11 -15.50
C SER A 362 16.89 6.37 -15.61
N ARG A 363 16.08 6.32 -14.53
CA ARG A 363 14.72 5.76 -14.57
C ARG A 363 13.79 6.64 -15.43
N PRO A 364 12.82 6.06 -16.16
CA PRO A 364 11.94 6.81 -17.05
C PRO A 364 10.99 7.76 -16.30
N SER A 365 10.32 8.65 -17.02
CA SER A 365 9.18 9.40 -16.49
C SER A 365 7.88 8.59 -16.62
N ALA A 366 6.86 8.91 -15.83
CA ALA A 366 5.55 8.29 -15.96
C ALA A 366 4.94 8.48 -17.37
N ALA A 367 5.18 9.65 -17.99
CA ALA A 367 4.78 9.90 -19.38
C ALA A 367 5.49 8.97 -20.37
N HIS A 368 6.75 8.60 -20.12
CA HIS A 368 7.46 7.61 -20.93
C HIS A 368 6.88 6.20 -20.74
N LEU A 369 6.56 5.81 -19.49
CA LEU A 369 5.86 4.53 -19.22
C LEU A 369 4.58 4.44 -20.04
N LEU A 370 3.74 5.48 -19.96
CA LEU A 370 2.46 5.53 -20.65
C LEU A 370 2.64 5.44 -22.18
N LYS A 371 3.58 6.21 -22.74
CA LYS A 371 3.86 6.22 -24.18
C LYS A 371 4.23 4.83 -24.70
N VAL A 372 5.09 4.11 -23.98
CA VAL A 372 5.52 2.76 -24.38
C VAL A 372 4.35 1.78 -24.31
N LEU A 373 3.61 1.79 -23.20
CA LEU A 373 2.47 0.89 -22.99
C LEU A 373 1.34 1.13 -24.01
N GLU A 374 1.00 2.39 -24.30
CA GLU A 374 -0.02 2.73 -25.28
C GLU A 374 0.40 2.34 -26.70
N LYS A 375 1.69 2.50 -27.04
CA LYS A 375 2.23 2.04 -28.33
C LYS A 375 2.09 0.52 -28.49
N VAL A 376 2.49 -0.25 -27.47
CA VAL A 376 2.35 -1.72 -27.46
C VAL A 376 0.88 -2.11 -27.57
N LYS A 377 -0.01 -1.50 -26.78
CA LYS A 377 -1.46 -1.75 -26.86
C LYS A 377 -2.03 -1.45 -28.25
N GLN A 378 -1.65 -0.34 -28.87
CA GLN A 378 -2.13 0.01 -30.21
C GLN A 378 -1.69 -1.03 -31.25
N ARG A 379 -0.45 -1.53 -31.17
CA ARG A 379 0.01 -2.63 -32.04
C ARG A 379 -0.78 -3.90 -31.82
N ALA A 380 -0.98 -4.29 -30.56
CA ALA A 380 -1.77 -5.47 -30.20
C ALA A 380 -3.22 -5.38 -30.73
N ALA A 381 -3.85 -4.20 -30.62
CA ALA A 381 -5.22 -3.98 -31.13
C ALA A 381 -5.32 -3.98 -32.66
N ASN A 382 -4.29 -3.50 -33.37
CA ASN A 382 -4.27 -3.46 -34.83
C ASN A 382 -4.04 -4.84 -35.47
N LYS A 383 -3.59 -5.83 -34.69
CA LYS A 383 -3.46 -7.21 -35.12
C LYS A 383 -4.83 -7.89 -34.97
N LYS A 384 -5.61 -7.92 -36.06
CA LYS A 384 -6.90 -8.64 -36.11
C LYS A 384 -6.75 -10.06 -35.53
N PRO A 385 -7.77 -10.59 -34.83
CA PRO A 385 -7.77 -12.01 -34.48
C PRO A 385 -7.63 -12.81 -35.77
N LYS A 386 -6.66 -13.74 -35.81
CA LYS A 386 -6.61 -14.75 -36.87
C LYS A 386 -7.97 -15.45 -36.85
N LEU A 387 -8.80 -15.20 -37.87
CA LEU A 387 -9.97 -16.02 -38.14
C LEU A 387 -9.44 -17.45 -38.30
N ILE A 388 -9.75 -18.30 -37.33
CA ILE A 388 -9.49 -19.75 -37.39
C ILE A 388 -10.48 -20.37 -38.37
#